data_AF-A0A944YT05-F1
#
_entry.id   AF-A0A944YT05-F1
#
_cell.length_a   1.000
_cell.length_b   1.000
_cell.length_c   1.000
_cell.angle_alpha   90.00
_cell.angle_beta   90.00
_cell.angle_gamma   90.00
#
_symmetry.space_group_name_H-M   'P 1'
#
loop_
_entity.id
_entity.type
_entity.pdbx_description
1 polymer ?
#
loop_
_entity_poly.entity_id
_entity_poly.type
_entity_poly.pdbx_seq_one_letter_code
_entity_poly.pdbx_strand_id
1 'polypeptide(L)'
;MRKIVNICLLFLFIPILIFSSTITDSLQTLIETSSDKDKIDIYLNLAEITQTSSFEDAKNYVNIANELAEKTDDPNDNILTLLTLAEIKQNNGNYIETYNILQSCLELSTKRKLTESRIETLIQFSIF
;
A
#
# COMPACT_ATOMS: atom_id res chain seq x y z
N MET A 1 -45.89 14.57 -2.89
CA MET A 1 -44.56 14.96 -2.36
C MET A 1 -43.59 13.79 -2.20
N ARG A 2 -43.96 12.69 -1.53
CA ARG A 2 -43.07 11.53 -1.28
C ARG A 2 -42.44 10.89 -2.55
N LYS A 3 -43.17 10.86 -3.68
CA LYS A 3 -42.64 10.34 -4.97
C LYS A 3 -41.62 11.26 -5.64
N ILE A 4 -41.73 12.58 -5.46
CA ILE A 4 -40.80 13.58 -6.04
C ILE A 4 -39.48 13.57 -5.26
N VAL A 5 -39.55 13.42 -3.94
CA VAL A 5 -38.35 13.27 -3.07
C VAL A 5 -37.55 12.02 -3.44
N ASN A 6 -38.21 10.90 -3.71
CA ASN A 6 -37.54 9.66 -4.14
C ASN A 6 -36.88 9.79 -5.53
N ILE A 7 -37.50 10.53 -6.46
CA ILE A 7 -36.94 10.78 -7.80
C ILE A 7 -35.72 11.72 -7.72
N CYS A 8 -35.78 12.76 -6.88
CA CYS A 8 -34.64 13.63 -6.63
C CYS A 8 -33.48 12.89 -5.95
N LEU A 9 -33.76 11.98 -5.00
CA LEU A 9 -32.74 11.14 -4.38
C LEU A 9 -32.03 10.25 -5.42
N LEU A 10 -32.78 9.58 -6.30
CA LEU A 10 -32.20 8.78 -7.37
C LEU A 10 -31.30 9.62 -8.30
N PHE A 11 -31.72 10.83 -8.65
CA PHE A 11 -30.93 11.72 -9.52
C PHE A 11 -29.64 12.22 -8.86
N LEU A 12 -29.59 12.27 -7.52
CA LEU A 12 -28.42 12.70 -6.76
C LEU A 12 -27.37 11.58 -6.61
N PHE A 13 -27.79 10.32 -6.61
CA PHE A 13 -26.89 9.15 -6.48
C PHE A 13 -26.36 8.61 -7.82
N ILE A 14 -27.09 8.79 -8.93
CA ILE A 14 -26.66 8.33 -10.27
C ILE A 14 -25.25 8.85 -10.66
N PRO A 15 -24.92 10.14 -10.47
CA PRO A 15 -23.59 10.63 -10.82
C PRO A 15 -22.50 9.94 -10.00
N ILE A 16 -22.71 9.78 -8.68
CA ILE A 16 -21.74 9.19 -7.76
C ILE A 16 -21.39 7.75 -8.16
N LEU A 17 -22.38 6.96 -8.57
CA LEU A 17 -22.19 5.57 -9.00
C LEU A 17 -21.41 5.47 -10.33
N ILE A 18 -21.66 6.37 -11.28
CA ILE A 18 -20.96 6.37 -12.58
C ILE A 18 -19.50 6.83 -12.42
N PHE A 19 -19.25 7.83 -11.56
CA PHE A 19 -17.88 8.27 -11.26
C PHE A 19 -17.08 7.22 -10.49
N SER A 20 -17.70 6.49 -9.55
CA SER A 20 -17.01 5.44 -8.79
C SER A 20 -16.53 4.29 -9.68
N SER A 21 -17.34 3.84 -10.63
CA SER A 21 -17.01 2.70 -11.51
C SER A 21 -15.92 3.04 -12.52
N THR A 22 -15.94 4.24 -13.09
CA THR A 22 -14.92 4.68 -14.05
C THR A 22 -13.52 4.83 -13.41
N ILE A 23 -13.44 5.23 -12.14
CA ILE A 23 -12.16 5.31 -11.42
C ILE A 23 -11.60 3.91 -11.16
N THR A 24 -12.44 2.95 -10.74
CA THR A 24 -12.00 1.57 -10.52
C THR A 24 -11.51 0.90 -11.80
N ASP A 25 -12.19 1.13 -12.92
CA ASP A 25 -11.81 0.57 -14.22
C ASP A 25 -10.47 1.16 -14.72
N SER A 26 -10.26 2.46 -14.52
CA SER A 26 -9.00 3.11 -14.88
C SER A 26 -7.83 2.64 -14.02
N LEU A 27 -8.04 2.45 -12.72
CA LEU A 27 -7.01 1.94 -11.81
C LEU A 27 -6.66 0.49 -12.14
N GLN A 28 -7.67 -0.34 -12.42
CA GLN A 28 -7.47 -1.72 -12.83
C GLN A 28 -6.69 -1.80 -14.15
N THR A 29 -7.06 -0.99 -15.14
CA THR A 29 -6.33 -0.93 -16.42
C THR A 29 -4.87 -0.52 -16.21
N LEU A 30 -4.61 0.46 -15.33
CA LEU A 30 -3.25 0.86 -14.98
C LEU A 30 -2.47 -0.32 -14.37
N ILE A 31 -3.04 -1.03 -13.40
CA ILE A 31 -2.40 -2.19 -12.75
C ILE A 31 -2.11 -3.29 -13.78
N GLU A 32 -3.05 -3.60 -14.66
CA GLU A 32 -2.91 -4.67 -15.67
C GLU A 32 -1.84 -4.37 -16.72
N THR A 33 -1.63 -3.09 -17.04
CA THR A 33 -0.66 -2.64 -18.07
C THR A 33 0.71 -2.27 -17.51
N SER A 34 0.84 -2.17 -16.19
CA SER A 34 2.06 -1.80 -15.49
C SER A 34 3.07 -2.95 -15.40
N SER A 35 4.36 -2.62 -15.27
CA SER A 35 5.38 -3.62 -14.94
C SER A 35 5.17 -4.15 -13.51
N ASP A 36 5.75 -5.31 -13.16
CA ASP A 36 5.61 -5.82 -11.79
C ASP A 36 6.22 -4.88 -10.75
N LYS A 37 7.30 -4.17 -11.11
CA LYS A 37 7.89 -3.10 -10.28
C LYS A 37 6.91 -1.95 -10.06
N ASP A 38 6.29 -1.45 -11.13
CA ASP A 38 5.31 -0.38 -11.03
C ASP A 38 4.07 -0.83 -10.25
N LYS A 39 3.66 -2.10 -10.36
CA LYS A 39 2.55 -2.65 -9.55
C LYS A 39 2.88 -2.67 -8.07
N ILE A 40 4.11 -3.02 -7.69
CA ILE A 40 4.56 -2.95 -6.29
C ILE A 40 4.35 -1.53 -5.77
N ASP A 41 4.86 -0.52 -6.48
CA ASP A 41 4.71 0.88 -6.09
C ASP A 41 3.23 1.30 -6.00
N ILE A 42 2.38 0.90 -6.95
CA ILE A 42 0.94 1.18 -6.93
C ILE A 42 0.29 0.57 -5.68
N TYR A 43 0.57 -0.70 -5.36
CA TYR A 43 -0.03 -1.36 -4.20
C TYR A 43 0.47 -0.79 -2.88
N LEU A 44 1.75 -0.42 -2.77
CA LEU A 44 2.27 0.23 -1.57
C LEU A 44 1.63 1.61 -1.35
N ASN A 45 1.43 2.40 -2.40
CA ASN A 45 0.71 3.67 -2.32
C ASN A 45 -0.76 3.48 -1.91
N LEU A 46 -1.44 2.47 -2.47
CA LEU A 46 -2.81 2.13 -2.05
C LEU A 46 -2.86 1.74 -0.57
N ALA A 47 -1.87 1.00 -0.08
CA ALA A 47 -1.78 0.64 1.33
C ALA A 47 -1.59 1.86 2.23
N GLU A 48 -0.70 2.78 1.86
CA GLU A 48 -0.46 4.02 2.60
C GLU A 48 -1.70 4.92 2.67
N ILE A 49 -2.44 5.05 1.56
CA ILE A 49 -3.68 5.84 1.51
C ILE A 49 -4.76 5.19 2.36
N THR A 50 -4.88 3.86 2.31
CA THR A 50 -5.98 3.13 2.97
C THR A 50 -5.73 2.83 4.44
N GLN A 51 -4.48 2.90 4.94
CA GLN A 51 -4.14 2.48 6.31
C GLN A 51 -4.91 3.24 7.41
N THR A 52 -5.29 4.49 7.14
CA THR A 52 -6.04 5.33 8.09
C THR A 52 -7.54 5.02 8.08
N SER A 53 -8.07 4.52 6.96
CA SER A 53 -9.49 4.20 6.78
C SER A 53 -9.82 2.72 7.02
N SER A 54 -8.90 1.82 6.68
CA SER A 54 -9.08 0.37 6.72
C SER A 54 -7.72 -0.33 6.81
N PHE A 55 -7.36 -0.77 8.02
CA PHE A 55 -6.13 -1.51 8.26
C PHE A 55 -6.07 -2.83 7.47
N GLU A 56 -7.20 -3.53 7.33
CA GLU A 56 -7.22 -4.82 6.64
C GLU A 56 -6.99 -4.66 5.12
N ASP A 57 -7.54 -3.61 4.50
CA ASP A 57 -7.27 -3.33 3.08
C ASP A 57 -5.81 -2.94 2.86
N ALA A 58 -5.25 -2.10 3.73
CA ALA A 58 -3.84 -1.72 3.67
C ALA A 58 -2.93 -2.95 3.77
N LYS A 59 -3.22 -3.85 4.71
CA LYS A 59 -2.50 -5.12 4.87
C LYS A 59 -2.62 -6.00 3.64
N ASN A 60 -3.80 -6.09 3.03
CA ASN A 60 -4.01 -6.86 1.80
C ASN A 60 -3.17 -6.31 0.65
N TYR A 61 -3.14 -4.99 0.45
CA TYR A 61 -2.32 -4.37 -0.59
C TYR A 61 -0.83 -4.59 -0.36
N VAL A 62 -0.34 -4.47 0.88
CA VAL A 62 1.06 -4.79 1.20
C VAL A 62 1.39 -6.25 0.92
N ASN A 63 0.50 -7.19 1.25
CA ASN A 63 0.73 -8.61 0.96
C ASN A 63 0.86 -8.85 -0.54
N ILE A 64 0.02 -8.21 -1.36
CA ILE A 64 0.11 -8.31 -2.83
C ILE A 64 1.45 -7.72 -3.32
N ALA A 65 1.85 -6.55 -2.81
CA ALA A 65 3.14 -5.96 -3.12
C ALA A 65 4.30 -6.89 -2.73
N ASN A 66 4.21 -7.56 -1.58
CA ASN A 66 5.24 -8.48 -1.10
C ASN A 66 5.37 -9.71 -2.00
N GLU A 67 4.25 -10.31 -2.39
CA GLU A 67 4.25 -11.44 -3.33
C GLU A 67 4.82 -11.07 -4.71
N LEU A 68 4.67 -9.82 -5.14
CA LEU A 68 5.31 -9.31 -6.35
C LEU A 68 6.80 -9.05 -6.13
N ALA A 69 7.18 -8.44 -5.00
CA ALA A 69 8.56 -8.14 -4.65
C ALA A 69 9.41 -9.41 -4.51
N GLU A 70 8.84 -10.51 -4.01
CA GLU A 70 9.51 -11.82 -3.95
C GLU A 70 9.79 -12.40 -5.35
N LYS A 71 9.02 -12.00 -6.37
CA LYS A 71 9.25 -12.38 -7.77
C LYS A 71 10.27 -11.47 -8.45
N THR A 72 10.43 -10.24 -7.96
CA THR A 72 11.49 -9.34 -8.40
C THR A 72 12.79 -9.73 -7.67
N ASP A 73 13.84 -10.12 -8.39
CA ASP A 73 15.18 -10.31 -7.79
C ASP A 73 15.85 -8.95 -7.47
N ASP A 74 15.05 -7.90 -7.22
CA ASP A 74 15.47 -6.56 -6.80
C ASP A 74 15.36 -6.45 -5.27
N PRO A 75 16.51 -6.37 -4.56
CA PRO A 75 16.52 -6.18 -3.13
C PRO A 75 15.84 -4.89 -2.66
N ASN A 76 15.81 -3.85 -3.50
CA ASN A 76 15.21 -2.57 -3.12
C ASN A 76 13.69 -2.67 -3.03
N ASP A 77 13.07 -3.40 -3.96
CA ASP A 77 11.62 -3.61 -3.98
C ASP A 77 11.17 -4.44 -2.76
N ASN A 78 11.97 -5.43 -2.37
CA ASN A 78 11.77 -6.20 -1.13
C ASN A 78 11.90 -5.33 0.13
N ILE A 79 12.94 -4.51 0.23
CA ILE A 79 13.14 -3.63 1.40
C ILE A 79 12.01 -2.60 1.49
N LEU A 80 11.65 -1.97 0.38
CA LEU A 80 10.59 -0.95 0.35
C LEU A 80 9.27 -1.55 0.85
N THR A 81 8.91 -2.73 0.35
CA THR A 81 7.69 -3.42 0.77
C THR A 81 7.69 -3.77 2.26
N LEU A 82 8.81 -4.28 2.77
CA LEU A 82 8.96 -4.59 4.20
C LEU A 82 8.88 -3.34 5.08
N LEU A 83 9.44 -2.21 4.64
CA LEU A 83 9.34 -0.95 5.38
C LEU A 83 7.91 -0.44 5.44
N THR A 84 7.18 -0.46 4.32
CA THR A 84 5.75 -0.08 4.30
C THR A 84 4.91 -1.00 5.19
N LEU A 85 5.22 -2.31 5.22
CA LEU A 85 4.57 -3.25 6.15
C LEU A 85 4.83 -2.86 7.61
N ALA A 86 6.09 -2.53 7.94
CA ALA A 86 6.49 -2.16 9.29
C ALA A 86 5.75 -0.90 9.77
N GLU A 87 5.60 0.10 8.90
CA GLU A 87 4.86 1.33 9.16
C GLU A 87 3.37 1.06 9.42
N ILE A 88 2.71 0.30 8.55
CA ILE A 88 1.29 -0.06 8.72
C ILE A 88 1.08 -0.84 10.02
N LYS A 89 2.00 -1.76 10.36
CA LYS A 89 1.97 -2.50 11.62
C LYS A 89 2.18 -1.60 12.83
N GLN A 90 3.08 -0.62 12.74
CA GLN A 90 3.34 0.37 13.78
C GLN A 90 2.10 1.23 14.04
N ASN A 91 1.47 1.73 12.98
CA ASN A 91 0.25 2.54 13.05
C ASN A 91 -0.93 1.77 13.67
N ASN A 92 -0.93 0.44 13.56
CA ASN A 92 -1.90 -0.44 14.20
C ASN A 92 -1.46 -0.95 15.59
N GLY A 93 -0.38 -0.41 16.16
CA GLY A 93 0.11 -0.75 17.51
C GLY A 93 0.86 -2.08 17.62
N ASN A 94 1.21 -2.73 16.51
CA ASN A 94 1.91 -4.01 16.48
C ASN A 94 3.44 -3.85 16.56
N TYR A 95 3.93 -3.16 17.60
CA TYR A 95 5.33 -2.73 17.71
C TYR A 95 6.35 -3.88 17.70
N ILE A 96 6.02 -5.05 18.26
CA ILE A 96 6.93 -6.21 18.28
C ILE A 96 7.15 -6.76 16.86
N GLU A 97 6.08 -6.88 16.08
CA GLU A 97 6.18 -7.34 14.69
C GLU A 97 6.92 -6.31 13.83
N THR A 98 6.60 -5.02 14.00
CA THR A 98 7.34 -3.91 13.37
C THR A 98 8.84 -4.03 13.64
N TYR A 99 9.25 -4.21 14.90
CA TYR A 99 10.66 -4.34 15.26
C TYR A 99 11.35 -5.51 14.54
N ASN A 100 10.71 -6.68 14.48
CA ASN A 100 11.27 -7.85 13.80
C ASN A 100 11.42 -7.63 12.28
N ILE A 101 10.45 -6.95 11.66
CA ILE A 101 10.49 -6.60 10.25
C ILE A 101 11.63 -5.61 9.97
N LEU A 102 11.77 -4.58 10.80
CA LEU A 102 12.84 -3.59 10.67
C LEU A 102 14.24 -4.19 10.85
N GLN A 103 14.39 -5.14 11.77
CA GLN A 103 15.64 -5.89 11.91
C GLN A 103 15.95 -6.70 10.65
N SER A 104 14.94 -7.35 10.06
CA SER A 104 15.11 -8.08 8.80
C SER A 104 15.52 -7.14 7.65
N CYS A 105 14.95 -5.94 7.56
CA CYS A 105 15.36 -4.90 6.61
C CYS A 105 16.82 -4.46 6.81
N LEU A 106 17.23 -4.27 8.07
CA LEU A 106 18.59 -3.87 8.41
C LEU A 106 19.61 -4.96 8.02
N GLU A 107 19.29 -6.23 8.29
CA GLU A 107 20.13 -7.36 7.90
C GLU A 107 20.24 -7.48 6.37
N LEU A 108 19.12 -7.33 5.65
CA LEU A 108 19.09 -7.46 4.19
C LEU A 108 19.86 -6.32 3.51
N SER A 109 19.67 -5.08 3.97
CA SER A 109 20.40 -3.90 3.48
C SER A 109 21.90 -4.01 3.72
N THR A 110 22.30 -4.43 4.92
CA THR A 110 23.71 -4.64 5.28
C THR A 110 24.35 -5.74 4.42
N LYS A 111 23.68 -6.88 4.26
CA LYS A 111 24.18 -8.02 3.46
C LYS A 111 24.40 -7.63 1.99
N ARG A 112 23.51 -6.80 1.45
CA ARG A 112 23.54 -6.37 0.05
C ARG A 112 24.36 -5.09 -0.18
N LYS A 113 24.94 -4.51 0.88
CA LYS A 113 25.65 -3.22 0.85
C LYS A 113 24.79 -2.10 0.26
N LEU A 114 23.49 -2.16 0.50
CA LEU A 114 22.52 -1.15 0.06
C LEU A 114 22.63 0.03 1.03
N THR A 115 23.67 0.84 0.86
CA THR A 115 23.86 2.08 1.59
C THR A 115 23.04 3.20 0.93
N GLU A 116 21.75 2.97 0.72
CA GLU A 116 20.88 4.09 0.41
C GLU A 116 20.53 4.79 1.73
N SER A 117 20.90 6.08 1.81
CA SER A 117 20.54 6.98 2.91
C SER A 117 19.05 6.89 3.25
N ARG A 118 18.19 6.53 2.29
CA ARG A 118 16.74 6.38 2.46
C ARG A 118 16.35 5.19 3.32
N ILE A 119 17.00 4.04 3.18
CA ILE A 119 16.71 2.82 3.96
C ILE A 119 17.14 3.02 5.42
N GLU A 120 18.33 3.58 5.64
CA GLU A 120 18.80 3.91 6.99
C GLU A 120 17.94 4.99 7.66
N THR A 121 17.49 6.00 6.91
CA THR A 121 16.60 7.05 7.43
C THR A 121 15.23 6.48 7.80
N LEU A 122 14.64 5.63 6.96
CA LEU A 122 13.34 5.02 7.23
C LEU A 122 13.38 4.07 8.42
N ILE A 123 14.43 3.24 8.54
CA ILE A 123 14.63 2.37 9.71
C ILE A 123 14.77 3.21 10.99
N GLN A 124 15.53 4.31 10.98
CA GLN A 124 15.67 5.17 12.16
C GLN A 124 14.36 5.86 12.57
N PHE A 125 13.55 6.32 11.61
CA PHE A 125 12.25 6.94 11.91
C PHE A 125 11.26 5.95 12.54
N SER A 126 11.29 4.69 12.10
CA SER A 126 10.39 3.64 12.59
C SER A 126 10.77 3.02 13.97
N ILE A 127 11.89 3.45 14.55
CA ILE A 127 12.35 3.02 15.90
C ILE A 127 11.92 4.03 17.00
N PHE A 128 11.42 5.22 16.64
CA PHE A 128 10.90 6.24 17.56
C PHE A 128 9.36 6.28 17.55
#